data_AF-A0A7X6WYR1-F1
#
_entry.id   AF-A0A7X6WYR1-F1
#
_cell.length_a   1.000
_cell.length_b   1.000
_cell.length_c   1.000
_cell.angle_alpha   90.00
_cell.angle_beta   90.00
_cell.angle_gamma   90.00
#
_symmetry.space_group_name_H-M   'P 1'
#
loop_
_entity.id
_entity.type
_entity.pdbx_description
1 polymer ?
#
loop_
_entity_poly.entity_id
_entity_poly.type
_entity_poly.pdbx_seq_one_letter_code
_entity_poly.pdbx_strand_id
1 'polypeptide(L)'
;MHTVEPDLQNVFRGCVKQLLDHADECAGLLAKHVKTARGSSIAGVAQGFWKRSEPEFYRALEQLASIDPESAAELAPIYRQWLSQARRVLLSLFDEWAMGAPLEALDLERVVKARAALEADLNKGRSARPLWAVVNTRFKESA
;
A
#
# COMPACT_ATOMS: atom_id res chain seq x y z
N MET A 1 34.98 -5.27 -6.99
CA MET A 1 33.64 -4.65 -7.05
C MET A 1 32.97 -5.15 -8.32
N HIS A 2 32.00 -6.06 -8.21
CA HIS A 2 31.20 -6.45 -9.37
C HIS A 2 30.13 -5.37 -9.55
N THR A 3 30.29 -4.56 -10.59
CA THR A 3 29.26 -3.61 -11.04
C THR A 3 28.06 -4.43 -11.49
N VAL A 4 26.91 -4.31 -10.81
CA VAL A 4 25.66 -4.92 -11.24
C VAL A 4 25.31 -4.37 -12.62
N GLU A 5 24.88 -5.23 -13.54
CA GLU A 5 24.51 -4.84 -14.91
C GLU A 5 23.46 -3.70 -14.87
N PRO A 6 23.65 -2.61 -15.63
CA PRO A 6 22.77 -1.43 -15.58
C PRO A 6 21.29 -1.76 -15.80
N ASP A 7 20.99 -2.76 -16.63
CA ASP A 7 19.62 -3.18 -16.92
C ASP A 7 18.96 -3.82 -15.70
N LEU A 8 19.68 -4.68 -14.99
CA LEU A 8 19.21 -5.28 -13.74
C LEU A 8 18.96 -4.21 -12.66
N GLN A 9 19.81 -3.18 -12.60
CA GLN A 9 19.60 -2.04 -11.70
C GLN A 9 18.32 -1.26 -12.04
N ASN A 10 18.02 -1.09 -13.34
CA ASN A 10 16.82 -0.40 -13.80
C ASN A 10 15.55 -1.19 -13.46
N VAL A 11 15.56 -2.51 -13.65
CA VAL A 11 14.44 -3.39 -13.29
C VAL A 11 14.17 -3.32 -11.78
N PHE A 12 15.22 -3.50 -10.97
CA PHE A 12 15.12 -3.39 -9.51
C PHE A 12 14.55 -2.04 -9.06
N ARG A 13 15.07 -0.92 -9.61
CA ARG A 13 14.53 0.43 -9.34
C ARG A 13 13.05 0.54 -9.71
N GLY A 14 12.65 -0.10 -10.82
CA GLY A 14 11.26 -0.21 -11.24
C GLY A 14 10.39 -0.92 -10.19
N CYS A 15 10.84 -2.05 -9.66
CA CYS A 15 10.16 -2.79 -8.60
C CYS A 15 9.99 -1.94 -7.33
N VAL A 16 11.07 -1.30 -6.86
CA VAL A 16 11.03 -0.42 -5.68
C VAL A 16 10.08 0.77 -5.91
N LYS A 17 10.12 1.37 -7.10
CA LYS A 17 9.20 2.46 -7.47
C LYS A 17 7.74 2.03 -7.41
N GLN A 18 7.41 0.82 -7.85
CA GLN A 18 6.04 0.29 -7.76
C GLN A 18 5.55 0.18 -6.30
N LEU A 19 6.43 -0.24 -5.38
CA LEU A 19 6.08 -0.27 -3.95
C LEU A 19 5.84 1.14 -3.39
N LEU A 20 6.71 2.10 -3.73
CA LEU A 20 6.61 3.49 -3.28
C LEU A 20 5.37 4.20 -3.83
N ASP A 21 5.08 4.04 -5.12
CA ASP A 21 3.90 4.62 -5.76
C ASP A 21 2.61 4.06 -5.12
N HIS A 22 2.61 2.78 -4.72
CA HIS A 22 1.50 2.19 -3.98
C HIS A 22 1.37 2.72 -2.55
N ALA A 23 2.48 2.90 -1.84
CA ALA A 23 2.47 3.53 -0.52
C ALA A 23 1.92 4.97 -0.57
N ASP A 24 2.33 5.74 -1.58
CA ASP A 24 1.90 7.13 -1.76
C ASP A 24 0.40 7.22 -2.06
N GLU A 25 -0.13 6.38 -2.96
CA GLU A 25 -1.58 6.30 -3.22
C GLU A 25 -2.34 5.92 -1.94
N CYS A 26 -1.85 4.94 -1.16
CA CYS A 26 -2.46 4.56 0.12
C CYS A 26 -2.47 5.71 1.14
N ALA A 27 -1.36 6.44 1.28
CA ALA A 27 -1.26 7.57 2.19
C ALA A 27 -2.22 8.71 1.81
N GLY A 28 -2.36 8.97 0.50
CA GLY A 28 -3.31 9.94 -0.04
C GLY A 28 -4.77 9.54 0.22
N LEU A 29 -5.10 8.25 -0.02
CA LEU A 29 -6.42 7.70 0.28
C LEU A 29 -6.76 7.77 1.77
N LEU A 30 -5.81 7.46 2.65
CA LEU A 30 -6.01 7.57 4.10
C LEU A 30 -6.38 9.00 4.50
N ALA A 31 -5.58 9.99 4.07
CA ALA A 31 -5.82 11.39 4.40
C ALA A 31 -7.17 11.89 3.88
N LYS A 32 -7.52 11.52 2.64
CA LYS A 32 -8.81 11.84 2.02
C LYS A 32 -9.97 11.28 2.85
N HIS A 33 -9.94 10.00 3.16
CA HIS A 33 -11.09 9.32 3.79
C HIS A 33 -11.19 9.62 5.29
N VAL A 34 -10.08 9.82 6.00
CA VAL A 34 -10.10 10.35 7.38
C VAL A 34 -10.72 11.74 7.42
N LYS A 35 -10.36 12.65 6.50
CA LYS A 35 -11.01 13.96 6.39
C LYS A 35 -12.51 13.81 6.13
N THR A 36 -12.89 12.89 5.24
CA THR A 36 -14.30 12.60 4.97
C THR A 36 -15.01 12.09 6.22
N ALA A 37 -14.44 11.18 6.98
CA ALA A 37 -15.06 10.63 8.21
C ALA A 37 -15.18 11.68 9.31
N ARG A 38 -14.15 12.50 9.50
CA ARG A 38 -14.02 13.49 10.60
C ARG A 38 -14.65 14.84 10.31
N GLY A 39 -14.94 15.14 9.05
CA GLY A 39 -15.38 16.47 8.62
C GLY A 39 -14.30 17.55 8.58
N SER A 40 -13.07 17.23 8.96
CA SER A 40 -11.94 18.16 8.94
C SER A 40 -10.64 17.41 8.66
N SER A 41 -9.66 18.12 8.11
CA SER A 41 -8.32 17.57 7.89
C SER A 41 -7.60 17.39 9.24
N ILE A 42 -6.87 16.28 9.39
CA ILE A 42 -6.00 16.04 10.54
C ILE A 42 -4.55 16.01 10.06
N ALA A 43 -3.67 16.76 10.72
CA ALA A 43 -2.25 16.79 10.39
C ALA A 43 -1.59 15.44 10.69
N GLY A 44 -0.64 15.04 9.85
CA GLY A 44 0.16 13.83 10.08
C GLY A 44 -0.51 12.51 9.70
N VAL A 45 -1.76 12.49 9.22
CA VAL A 45 -2.46 11.25 8.81
C VAL A 45 -1.67 10.48 7.76
N ALA A 46 -1.25 11.15 6.67
CA ALA A 46 -0.44 10.53 5.62
C ALA A 46 0.94 10.07 6.15
N GLN A 47 1.56 10.86 7.03
CA GLN A 47 2.83 10.49 7.67
C GLN A 47 2.68 9.26 8.59
N GLY A 48 1.53 9.12 9.25
CA GLY A 48 1.20 7.95 10.07
C GLY A 48 1.19 6.66 9.25
N PHE A 49 0.68 6.72 8.01
CA PHE A 49 0.77 5.59 7.08
C PHE A 49 2.22 5.21 6.80
N TRP A 50 3.06 6.17 6.39
CA TRP A 50 4.47 5.93 6.11
C TRP A 50 5.21 5.31 7.29
N LYS A 51 5.07 5.89 8.49
CA LYS A 51 5.72 5.35 9.70
C LYS A 51 5.27 3.93 10.03
N ARG A 52 4.00 3.60 9.79
CA ARG A 52 3.45 2.27 10.13
C ARG A 52 3.79 1.21 9.08
N SER A 53 3.89 1.59 7.81
CA SER A 53 4.23 0.67 6.71
C SER A 53 5.74 0.56 6.45
N GLU A 54 6.56 1.45 7.01
CA GLU A 54 8.01 1.48 6.84
C GLU A 54 8.73 0.14 7.09
N PRO A 55 8.46 -0.61 8.19
CA PRO A 55 9.11 -1.91 8.40
C PRO A 55 8.79 -2.92 7.29
N GLU A 56 7.57 -2.88 6.78
CA GLU A 56 7.11 -3.74 5.71
C GLU A 56 7.74 -3.38 4.36
N PHE A 57 7.94 -2.08 4.12
CA PHE A 57 8.66 -1.60 2.94
C PHE A 57 10.11 -2.08 2.94
N TYR A 58 10.83 -1.93 4.06
CA TYR A 58 12.22 -2.37 4.16
C TYR A 58 12.37 -3.89 4.06
N ARG A 59 11.41 -4.66 4.60
CA ARG A 59 11.38 -6.11 4.39
C ARG A 59 11.22 -6.46 2.91
N ALA A 60 10.29 -5.83 2.20
CA ALA A 60 10.11 -6.06 0.77
C ALA A 60 11.35 -5.66 -0.03
N LEU A 61 12.03 -4.57 0.35
CA LEU A 61 13.27 -4.11 -0.28
C LEU A 61 14.41 -5.13 -0.13
N GLU A 62 14.58 -5.70 1.08
CA GLU A 62 15.58 -6.74 1.33
C GLU A 62 15.31 -8.01 0.53
N GLN A 63 14.03 -8.41 0.44
CA GLN A 63 13.62 -9.55 -0.38
C GLN A 63 13.88 -9.29 -1.87
N LEU A 64 13.52 -8.12 -2.39
CA LEU A 64 13.79 -7.74 -3.78
C LEU A 64 15.29 -7.76 -4.11
N ALA A 65 16.14 -7.39 -3.15
CA ALA A 65 17.60 -7.38 -3.34
C ALA A 65 18.22 -8.79 -3.37
N SER A 66 17.45 -9.81 -3.00
CA SER A 66 17.90 -11.20 -2.86
C SER A 66 17.37 -12.14 -3.94
N ILE A 67 16.63 -11.61 -4.91
CA ILE A 67 15.98 -12.39 -6.00
C ILE A 67 16.41 -11.89 -7.36
N ASP A 68 16.07 -12.64 -8.41
CA ASP A 68 16.08 -12.12 -9.77
C ASP A 68 14.86 -11.17 -9.97
N PRO A 69 15.06 -9.85 -10.16
CA PRO A 69 13.97 -8.90 -10.33
C PRO A 69 13.24 -9.04 -11.67
N GLU A 70 13.71 -9.86 -12.61
CA GLU A 70 13.00 -10.21 -13.84
C GLU A 70 12.10 -11.45 -13.66
N SER A 71 12.31 -12.23 -12.60
CA SER A 71 11.55 -13.43 -12.27
C SER A 71 10.18 -13.08 -11.66
N ALA A 72 9.13 -13.09 -12.49
CA ALA A 72 7.75 -12.88 -12.03
C ALA A 72 7.33 -13.86 -10.92
N ALA A 73 7.85 -15.09 -10.95
CA ALA A 73 7.60 -16.12 -9.95
C ALA A 73 8.15 -15.73 -8.56
N GLU A 74 9.33 -15.10 -8.51
CA GLU A 74 9.98 -14.61 -7.28
C GLU A 74 9.38 -13.27 -6.81
N LEU A 75 9.00 -12.38 -7.74
CA LEU A 75 8.34 -11.11 -7.41
C LEU A 75 6.94 -11.29 -6.81
N ALA A 76 6.15 -12.22 -7.35
CA ALA A 76 4.75 -12.42 -6.96
C ALA A 76 4.51 -12.56 -5.43
N PRO A 77 5.24 -13.41 -4.67
CA PRO A 77 5.04 -13.51 -3.22
C PRO A 77 5.36 -12.20 -2.48
N ILE A 78 6.40 -11.47 -2.89
CA ILE A 78 6.78 -10.19 -2.29
C ILE A 78 5.68 -9.15 -2.51
N TYR A 79 5.21 -9.01 -3.75
CA TYR A 79 4.15 -8.06 -4.09
C TYR A 79 2.82 -8.39 -3.41
N ARG A 80 2.44 -9.67 -3.35
CA ARG A 80 1.24 -10.11 -2.64
C ARG A 80 1.31 -9.76 -1.16
N GLN A 81 2.46 -9.99 -0.53
CA GLN A 81 2.68 -9.69 0.88
C GLN A 81 2.59 -8.18 1.13
N TRP A 82 3.28 -7.37 0.31
CA TRP A 82 3.22 -5.92 0.38
C TRP A 82 1.78 -5.38 0.24
N LEU A 83 1.05 -5.80 -0.81
CA LEU A 83 -0.34 -5.39 -1.05
C LEU A 83 -1.25 -5.71 0.15
N SER A 84 -1.10 -6.90 0.73
CA SER A 84 -1.87 -7.32 1.89
C SER A 84 -1.56 -6.48 3.13
N GLN A 85 -0.27 -6.23 3.41
CA GLN A 85 0.13 -5.48 4.60
C GLN A 85 -0.19 -3.99 4.48
N ALA A 86 0.04 -3.38 3.32
CA ALA A 86 -0.32 -1.99 3.08
C ALA A 86 -1.84 -1.78 3.23
N ARG A 87 -2.68 -2.69 2.70
CA ARG A 87 -4.14 -2.66 2.93
C ARG A 87 -4.48 -2.75 4.41
N ARG A 88 -3.85 -3.67 5.14
CA ARG A 88 -4.10 -3.85 6.58
C ARG A 88 -3.75 -2.58 7.38
N VAL A 89 -2.58 -2.00 7.12
CA VAL A 89 -2.11 -0.76 7.76
C VAL A 89 -3.06 0.40 7.45
N LEU A 90 -3.45 0.56 6.18
CA LEU A 90 -4.36 1.61 5.74
C LEU A 90 -5.70 1.56 6.47
N LEU A 91 -6.33 0.38 6.53
CA LEU A 91 -7.65 0.24 7.15
C LEU A 91 -7.58 0.39 8.67
N SER A 92 -6.55 -0.17 9.33
CA SER A 92 -6.35 0.00 10.78
C SER A 92 -6.19 1.47 11.14
N LEU A 93 -5.32 2.19 10.43
CA LEU A 93 -5.11 3.61 10.67
C LEU A 93 -6.37 4.43 10.40
N PHE A 94 -7.14 4.10 9.36
CA PHE A 94 -8.42 4.76 9.12
C PHE A 94 -9.34 4.61 10.34
N ASP A 95 -9.50 3.38 10.84
CA ASP A 95 -10.37 3.10 11.98
C ASP A 95 -9.88 3.86 13.24
N GLU A 96 -8.56 3.89 13.51
CA GLU A 96 -7.94 4.63 14.61
C GLU A 96 -8.20 6.15 14.52
N TRP A 97 -7.93 6.77 13.37
CA TRP A 97 -8.09 8.21 13.19
C TRP A 97 -9.56 8.65 13.14
N ALA A 98 -10.41 7.84 12.52
CA ALA A 98 -11.84 8.14 12.39
C ALA A 98 -12.54 8.10 13.77
N MET A 99 -12.18 7.13 14.61
CA MET A 99 -12.78 6.93 15.93
C MET A 99 -12.18 7.83 17.04
N GLY A 100 -11.11 8.58 16.77
CA GLY A 100 -10.47 9.44 17.77
C GLY A 100 -11.27 10.69 18.19
N ALA A 101 -12.59 10.73 17.98
CA ALA A 101 -13.46 11.85 18.40
C ALA A 101 -14.19 11.44 19.69
N PRO A 102 -14.55 12.39 20.58
CA PRO A 102 -15.49 12.11 21.65
C PRO A 102 -16.77 11.47 21.07
N LEU A 103 -17.35 10.49 21.78
CA LEU A 103 -18.47 9.71 21.29
C LEU A 103 -19.69 10.60 20.93
N GLU A 104 -19.86 11.68 21.68
CA GLU A 104 -20.93 12.67 21.50
C GLU A 104 -20.82 13.46 20.19
N ALA A 105 -19.62 13.52 19.60
CA ALA A 105 -19.32 14.19 18.34
C ALA A 105 -19.11 13.20 17.18
N LEU A 106 -19.28 11.91 17.42
CA LEU A 106 -18.98 10.85 16.45
C LEU A 106 -20.21 10.55 15.57
N ASP A 107 -20.11 10.92 14.30
CA ASP A 107 -21.07 10.51 13.26
C ASP A 107 -20.67 9.13 12.71
N LEU A 108 -21.21 8.07 13.32
CA LEU A 108 -20.92 6.68 12.95
C LEU A 108 -21.36 6.35 11.52
N GLU A 109 -22.48 6.92 11.05
CA GLU A 109 -22.95 6.69 9.69
C GLU A 109 -21.92 7.22 8.68
N ARG A 110 -21.40 8.41 8.94
CA ARG A 110 -20.36 9.03 8.13
C ARG A 110 -19.05 8.25 8.15
N VAL A 111 -18.63 7.72 9.31
CA VAL A 111 -17.44 6.87 9.44
C VAL A 111 -17.60 5.60 8.59
N VAL A 112 -18.72 4.89 8.72
CA VAL A 112 -18.97 3.64 7.97
C VAL A 112 -19.00 3.90 6.46
N LYS A 113 -19.66 4.98 6.01
CA LYS A 113 -19.68 5.36 4.59
C LYS A 113 -18.29 5.70 4.05
N ALA A 114 -17.50 6.46 4.81
CA ALA A 114 -16.13 6.80 4.43
C ALA A 114 -15.23 5.55 4.36
N ARG A 115 -15.42 4.59 5.26
CA ARG A 115 -14.70 3.31 5.27
C ARG A 115 -15.01 2.47 4.01
N ALA A 116 -16.28 2.34 3.66
CA ALA A 116 -16.69 1.61 2.46
C ALA A 116 -16.15 2.29 1.19
N ALA A 117 -16.16 3.62 1.14
CA ALA A 117 -15.59 4.38 0.04
C ALA A 117 -14.06 4.22 -0.05
N LEU A 118 -13.35 4.17 1.08
CA LEU A 118 -11.92 3.88 1.13
C LEU A 118 -11.60 2.52 0.52
N GLU A 119 -12.34 1.47 0.90
CA GLU A 119 -12.13 0.14 0.33
C GLU A 119 -12.42 0.10 -1.18
N ALA A 120 -13.48 0.78 -1.63
CA ALA A 120 -13.82 0.87 -3.04
C ALA A 120 -12.75 1.62 -3.85
N ASP A 121 -12.24 2.73 -3.33
CA ASP A 121 -11.17 3.51 -3.97
C ASP A 121 -9.85 2.72 -4.00
N LEU A 122 -9.51 2.02 -2.91
CA LEU A 122 -8.33 1.17 -2.83
C LEU A 122 -8.37 0.06 -3.90
N ASN A 123 -9.52 -0.59 -4.07
CA ASN A 123 -9.69 -1.64 -5.09
C ASN A 123 -9.59 -1.09 -6.53
N LYS A 124 -9.92 0.19 -6.73
CA LYS A 124 -9.82 0.87 -8.03
C LYS A 124 -8.45 1.52 -8.27
N GLY A 125 -7.61 1.58 -7.23
CA GLY A 125 -6.30 2.20 -7.19
C GLY A 125 -5.44 1.77 -8.38
N ARG A 126 -4.79 2.75 -9.02
CA ARG A 126 -4.03 2.48 -10.24
C ARG A 126 -2.65 1.93 -9.90
N SER A 127 -2.07 2.34 -8.78
CA SER A 127 -0.73 1.94 -8.36
C SER A 127 -0.65 0.45 -8.03
N ALA A 128 -1.74 -0.15 -7.53
CA ALA A 128 -1.80 -1.57 -7.19
C ALA A 128 -1.88 -2.50 -8.42
N ARG A 129 -2.33 -1.99 -9.57
CA ARG A 129 -2.53 -2.79 -10.80
C ARG A 129 -1.27 -3.48 -11.31
N PRO A 130 -0.11 -2.80 -11.49
CA PRO A 130 1.11 -3.47 -11.93
C PRO A 130 1.55 -4.59 -10.98
N LEU A 131 1.41 -4.39 -9.67
CA LEU A 131 1.76 -5.42 -8.68
C LEU A 131 0.82 -6.63 -8.80
N TRP A 132 -0.49 -6.39 -8.88
CA TRP A 132 -1.48 -7.46 -9.08
C TRP A 132 -1.31 -8.19 -10.40
N ALA A 133 -0.85 -7.51 -11.47
CA ALA A 133 -0.57 -8.15 -12.74
C ALA A 133 0.49 -9.24 -12.59
N VAL A 134 1.60 -8.94 -11.92
CA VAL A 134 2.65 -9.93 -11.61
C VAL A 134 2.13 -11.05 -10.72
N VAL A 135 1.38 -10.72 -9.66
CA VAL A 135 0.77 -11.72 -8.77
C VAL A 135 -0.16 -12.67 -9.52
N ASN A 136 -0.97 -12.15 -10.45
CA ASN A 136 -1.96 -12.92 -11.19
C ASN A 136 -1.35 -13.78 -12.32
N THR A 137 -0.22 -13.38 -12.90
CA THR A 137 0.50 -14.20 -13.89
C THR A 137 0.88 -15.57 -13.30
N ARG A 138 1.38 -15.60 -12.06
CA ARG A 138 1.72 -16.84 -11.36
C ARG A 138 0.52 -17.79 -11.17
N PHE A 139 -0.67 -17.25 -10.89
CA PHE A 139 -1.88 -18.07 -10.72
C PHE A 139 -2.37 -18.70 -12.04
N LYS A 140 -2.02 -18.11 -13.19
CA LYS A 140 -2.32 -18.69 -14.50
C LYS A 140 -1.33 -19.79 -14.91
N GLU A 141 -0.07 -19.70 -14.48
CA GLU A 141 0.96 -20.70 -14.79
C GLU A 141 0.87 -21.97 -13.92
N SER A 142 0.11 -21.92 -12.82
CA SER A 142 -0.08 -23.06 -11.89
C SER A 142 -1.38 -23.85 -12.15
N ALA A 143 -2.10 -23.58 -13.25
CA ALA A 143 -3.37 -24.20 -13.64
C ALA A 143 -3.22 -24.95 -14.97
#